data_AF-A0A6I1QW37-F1
#
_entry.id   AF-A0A6I1QW37-F1
#
_cell.length_a   1.000
_cell.length_b   1.000
_cell.length_c   1.000
_cell.angle_alpha   90.00
_cell.angle_beta   90.00
_cell.angle_gamma   90.00
#
_symmetry.space_group_name_H-M   'P 1'
#
loop_
_entity.id
_entity.type
_entity.pdbx_description
1 polymer ?
#
loop_
_entity_poly.entity_id
_entity_poly.type
_entity_poly.pdbx_seq_one_letter_code
_entity_poly.pdbx_strand_id
1 'polypeptide(L)'
;MGRRYGDAAPRRQYRRPASLRSRRDELEGEVQRVVGRLLQLPPLTMRGTKESAVRSLQMPLDEALRFELLMSRTLRSTDDAREGPAAFAEKRQPDYTGK
;
A
#
# COMPACT_ATOMS: atom_id res chain seq x y z
N MET A 1 30.30 -2.45 24.30
CA MET A 1 29.66 -2.98 23.07
C MET A 1 28.27 -2.35 22.94
N GLY A 2 28.08 -1.43 22.00
CA GLY A 2 26.77 -0.82 21.72
C GLY A 2 26.80 -0.28 20.30
N ARG A 3 26.05 -0.90 19.38
CA ARG A 3 25.98 -0.41 18.00
C ARG A 3 25.25 0.93 18.02
N ARG A 4 25.96 1.99 17.64
CA ARG A 4 25.39 3.31 17.41
C ARG A 4 24.42 3.22 16.23
N TYR A 5 23.13 3.36 16.49
CA TYR A 5 22.14 3.71 15.48
C TYR A 5 22.40 5.17 15.09
N GLY A 6 23.34 5.41 14.17
CA GLY A 6 23.75 6.77 13.82
C GLY A 6 24.49 6.92 12.50
N ASP A 7 24.89 5.84 11.84
CA ASP A 7 25.38 5.93 10.47
C ASP A 7 24.18 5.93 9.53
N ALA A 8 23.90 7.08 8.93
CA ALA A 8 22.97 7.17 7.81
C ALA A 8 23.49 6.22 6.71
N ALA A 9 22.79 5.11 6.49
CA ALA A 9 23.09 4.21 5.40
C ALA A 9 23.28 5.04 4.11
N PRO A 10 24.30 4.76 3.29
CA PRO A 10 24.55 5.52 2.07
C PRO A 10 23.24 5.60 1.31
N ARG A 11 22.86 6.82 0.86
CA ARG A 11 21.61 7.06 0.12
C ARG A 11 21.56 6.04 -1.01
N ARG A 12 20.84 4.93 -0.80
CA ARG A 12 20.61 3.93 -1.82
C ARG A 12 19.98 4.72 -2.95
N GLN A 13 20.69 4.81 -4.08
CA GLN A 13 20.19 5.53 -5.23
C GLN A 13 18.85 4.87 -5.56
N TYR A 14 17.75 5.52 -5.21
CA TYR A 14 16.42 4.97 -5.41
C TYR A 14 16.22 4.91 -6.91
N ARG A 15 16.54 3.76 -7.49
CA ARG A 15 16.32 3.50 -8.91
C ARG A 15 14.81 3.61 -9.09
N ARG A 16 14.38 4.70 -9.75
CA ARG A 16 12.97 4.92 -10.06
C ARG A 16 12.37 3.63 -10.62
N PRO A 17 11.18 3.19 -10.19
CA PRO A 17 10.52 2.04 -10.82
C PRO A 17 10.41 2.25 -12.33
N ALA A 18 10.34 1.17 -13.11
CA ALA A 18 10.35 1.24 -14.57
C ALA A 18 9.23 2.13 -15.13
N SER A 19 8.07 2.12 -14.49
CA SER A 19 6.92 2.98 -14.80
C SER A 19 7.17 4.48 -14.58
N LEU A 20 8.23 4.86 -13.86
CA LEU A 20 8.65 6.26 -13.65
C LEU A 20 9.86 6.64 -14.53
N ARG A 21 10.12 5.86 -15.58
CA ARG A 21 11.13 6.11 -16.63
C ARG A 21 10.53 6.15 -18.04
N SER A 22 9.21 6.08 -18.17
CA SER A 22 8.51 6.06 -19.45
C SER A 22 8.85 7.29 -20.27
N ARG A 23 9.01 7.13 -21.58
CA ARG A 23 9.18 8.26 -22.48
C ARG A 23 7.87 9.04 -22.58
N ARG A 24 7.94 10.29 -23.05
CA ARG A 24 6.78 11.22 -23.07
C ARG A 24 5.60 10.65 -23.85
N ASP A 25 5.86 9.93 -24.93
CA ASP A 25 4.89 9.24 -25.80
C ASP A 25 4.27 7.99 -25.15
N GLU A 26 4.96 7.36 -24.21
CA GLU A 26 4.49 6.16 -23.49
C GLU A 26 3.78 6.50 -22.16
N LEU A 27 3.91 7.74 -21.68
CA LEU A 27 3.48 8.16 -20.35
C LEU A 27 1.98 7.94 -20.10
N GLU A 28 1.13 8.32 -21.07
CA GLU A 28 -0.32 8.21 -20.91
C GLU A 28 -0.75 6.75 -20.75
N GLY A 29 -0.24 5.86 -21.60
CA GLY A 29 -0.53 4.42 -21.50
C GLY A 29 -0.09 3.83 -20.17
N GLU A 30 1.06 4.27 -19.64
CA GLU A 30 1.56 3.84 -18.35
C GLU A 30 0.74 4.37 -17.16
N VAL A 31 0.26 5.61 -17.24
CA VAL A 31 -0.68 6.18 -16.24
C VAL A 31 -1.96 5.36 -16.22
N GLN A 32 -2.59 5.13 -17.37
CA GLN A 32 -3.83 4.35 -17.46
C GLN A 32 -3.63 2.92 -16.93
N ARG A 33 -2.50 2.30 -17.22
CA ARG A 33 -2.15 0.97 -16.70
C ARG A 33 -2.05 0.94 -15.18
N VAL A 34 -1.46 1.97 -14.56
CA VAL A 34 -1.35 2.07 -13.10
C VAL A 34 -2.71 2.37 -12.47
N VAL A 35 -3.45 3.34 -13.00
CA VAL A 35 -4.80 3.70 -12.53
C VAL A 35 -5.74 2.50 -12.60
N GLY A 36 -5.72 1.76 -13.71
CA GLY A 36 -6.55 0.57 -13.88
C GLY A 36 -6.29 -0.51 -12.83
N ARG A 37 -5.05 -0.63 -12.33
CA ARG A 37 -4.74 -1.54 -11.21
C ARG A 37 -5.23 -1.01 -9.87
N LEU A 38 -5.11 0.30 -9.63
CA LEU A 38 -5.56 0.93 -8.39
C LEU A 38 -7.08 0.89 -8.24
N LEU A 39 -7.82 1.06 -9.34
CA LEU A 39 -9.28 0.99 -9.35
C LEU A 39 -9.82 -0.42 -9.04
N GLN A 40 -8.99 -1.45 -9.14
CA GLN A 40 -9.35 -2.83 -8.79
C GLN A 40 -9.11 -3.16 -7.31
N LEU A 41 -8.68 -2.20 -6.48
CA LEU A 41 -8.35 -2.44 -5.07
C LEU A 41 -9.42 -1.87 -4.13
N PRO A 42 -9.59 -2.44 -2.92
CA PRO A 42 -10.55 -1.92 -1.94
C PRO A 42 -10.24 -0.47 -1.55
N PRO A 43 -11.17 0.48 -1.71
CA PRO A 43 -10.91 1.89 -1.44
C PRO A 43 -10.47 2.19 -0.01
N LEU A 44 -11.10 1.55 0.98
CA LEU A 44 -10.77 1.76 2.40
C LEU A 44 -9.42 1.16 2.76
N THR A 45 -9.11 -0.06 2.29
CA THR A 45 -7.80 -0.68 2.49
C THR A 45 -6.69 0.14 1.84
N MET A 46 -6.88 0.65 0.62
CA MET A 46 -5.89 1.52 -0.02
C MET A 46 -5.56 2.76 0.81
N ARG A 47 -6.59 3.44 1.34
CA ARG A 47 -6.42 4.62 2.20
C ARG A 47 -5.71 4.24 3.50
N GLY A 48 -6.16 3.19 4.18
CA GLY A 48 -5.58 2.74 5.44
C GLY A 48 -4.13 2.30 5.30
N THR A 49 -3.80 1.49 4.28
CA THR A 49 -2.42 1.08 3.99
C THR A 49 -1.52 2.28 3.70
N LYS A 50 -1.98 3.25 2.90
CA LYS A 50 -1.21 4.48 2.66
C LYS A 50 -0.98 5.24 3.96
N GLU A 51 -2.00 5.38 4.78
CA GLU A 51 -1.90 6.10 6.06
C GLU A 51 -0.89 5.43 6.99
N SER A 52 -0.96 4.10 7.13
CA SER A 52 -0.01 3.37 7.95
C SER A 52 1.42 3.47 7.43
N ALA A 53 1.61 3.32 6.11
CA ALA A 53 2.93 3.41 5.51
C ALA A 53 3.57 4.80 5.70
N VAL A 54 2.78 5.87 5.71
CA VAL A 54 3.29 7.23 5.90
C VAL A 54 3.48 7.58 7.37
N ARG A 55 2.48 7.32 8.23
CA ARG A 55 2.54 7.70 9.66
C ARG A 55 3.59 6.91 10.43
N SER A 56 3.77 5.62 10.12
CA SER A 56 4.73 4.76 10.81
C SER A 56 6.18 5.24 10.67
N LEU A 57 6.50 6.01 9.62
CA LEU A 57 7.84 6.58 9.41
C LEU A 57 8.27 7.55 10.52
N GLN A 58 7.31 8.10 11.27
CA GLN A 58 7.55 9.07 12.34
C GLN A 58 7.39 8.45 13.74
N MET A 59 7.20 7.14 13.84
CA MET A 59 6.97 6.43 15.09
C MET A 59 8.16 5.54 15.46
N PRO A 60 8.45 5.32 16.76
CA PRO A 60 9.25 4.19 17.20
C PRO A 60 8.65 2.87 16.68
N LEU A 61 9.50 1.88 16.38
CA LEU A 61 9.08 0.63 15.74
C LEU A 61 7.96 -0.10 16.50
N ASP A 62 8.04 -0.17 17.82
CA ASP A 62 7.03 -0.85 18.63
C ASP A 62 5.68 -0.13 18.59
N GLU A 63 5.69 1.20 18.52
CA GLU A 63 4.49 2.02 18.38
C GLU A 63 3.89 1.91 16.97
N ALA A 64 4.74 1.93 15.93
CA ALA A 64 4.36 1.69 14.55
C ALA A 64 3.68 0.32 14.35
N LEU A 65 4.20 -0.74 14.97
CA LEU A 65 3.62 -2.08 14.91
C LEU A 65 2.25 -2.15 15.61
N ARG A 66 2.10 -1.47 16.76
CA ARG A 66 0.80 -1.35 17.44
C ARG A 66 -0.21 -0.57 16.58
N PHE A 67 0.23 0.51 15.94
CA PHE A 67 -0.58 1.30 15.02
C PHE A 67 -1.06 0.46 13.83
N GLU A 68 -0.16 -0.28 13.17
CA GLU A 68 -0.51 -1.19 12.07
C GLU A 68 -1.50 -2.28 12.51
N LEU A 69 -1.32 -2.86 13.69
CA LEU A 69 -2.25 -3.84 14.25
C LEU A 69 -3.66 -3.26 14.42
N LEU A 70 -3.77 -2.04 14.92
CA LEU A 70 -5.05 -1.34 15.07
C LEU A 70 -5.68 -1.08 13.70
N MET A 71 -4.95 -0.47 12.77
CA MET A 71 -5.44 -0.17 11.43
C MET A 71 -5.89 -1.45 10.70
N SER A 72 -5.08 -2.51 10.77
CA SER A 72 -5.41 -3.81 10.19
C SER A 72 -6.67 -4.43 10.78
N ARG A 73 -6.92 -4.28 12.09
CA ARG A 73 -8.18 -4.71 12.72
C ARG A 73 -9.38 -3.92 12.19
N THR A 74 -9.26 -2.61 12.07
CA THR A 74 -10.32 -1.75 11.51
C THR A 74 -10.62 -2.08 10.05
N LEU A 75 -9.59 -2.30 9.23
CA LEU A 75 -9.79 -2.66 7.82
C LEU A 75 -10.43 -4.03 7.65
N ARG A 76 -10.11 -5.00 8.51
CA ARG A 76 -10.73 -6.34 8.47
C ARG A 76 -12.22 -6.37 8.81
N SER A 77 -12.77 -5.32 9.42
CA SER A 77 -14.22 -5.25 9.69
C SER A 77 -15.06 -4.73 8.53
N THR A 78 -14.42 -4.24 7.45
CA THR A 78 -15.08 -3.73 6.23
C THR A 78 -15.77 -4.85 5.45
N ASP A 79 -16.78 -4.49 4.65
CA ASP A 79 -17.44 -5.39 3.72
C ASP A 79 -16.47 -5.82 2.61
N ASP A 80 -15.63 -4.90 2.14
CA ASP A 80 -14.61 -5.21 1.14
C ASP A 80 -13.61 -6.28 1.61
N ALA A 81 -13.31 -6.32 2.92
CA ALA A 81 -12.46 -7.35 3.51
C ALA A 81 -13.11 -8.75 3.52
N ARG A 82 -14.44 -8.83 3.51
CA ARG A 82 -15.18 -10.09 3.33
C ARG A 82 -15.31 -10.47 1.86
N GLU A 83 -15.54 -9.48 1.01
CA GLU A 83 -15.72 -9.64 -0.43
C GLU A 83 -14.48 -10.18 -1.14
N GLY A 84 -13.28 -9.70 -0.79
CA GLY A 84 -12.05 -10.18 -1.43
C GLY A 84 -11.86 -11.71 -1.35
N PRO A 85 -11.89 -12.30 -0.15
CA PRO A 85 -11.87 -13.76 0.03
C PRO A 85 -13.03 -14.48 -0.64
N ALA A 86 -14.25 -13.93 -0.60
CA ALA A 86 -15.43 -14.53 -1.23
C ALA A 86 -15.28 -14.58 -2.76
N ALA A 87 -14.97 -13.46 -3.40
CA ALA A 87 -14.73 -13.37 -4.83
C ALA A 87 -13.58 -14.29 -5.29
N PHE A 88 -12.52 -14.41 -4.48
CA PHE A 88 -11.42 -15.34 -4.74
C PHE A 88 -11.89 -16.80 -4.72
N ALA A 89 -12.66 -17.20 -3.70
CA ALA A 89 -13.21 -18.55 -3.60
C ALA A 89 -14.16 -18.88 -4.75
N GLU A 90 -14.94 -17.90 -5.19
CA GLU A 90 -15.89 -18.00 -6.31
C GLU A 90 -15.25 -17.82 -7.70
N LYS A 91 -13.94 -17.53 -7.76
CA LYS A 91 -13.18 -17.26 -9.00
C LYS A 91 -13.80 -16.16 -9.87
N ARG A 92 -14.38 -15.15 -9.24
CA ARG A 92 -14.92 -13.95 -9.90
C ARG A 92 -14.11 -12.71 -9.53
N GLN A 93 -14.34 -11.63 -10.25
CA GLN A 93 -13.78 -10.34 -9.85
C GLN A 93 -14.51 -9.83 -8.59
N PRO A 94 -13.78 -9.25 -7.62
CA PRO A 94 -14.39 -8.64 -6.45
C PRO A 94 -15.11 -7.33 -6.82
N ASP A 95 -16.22 -7.06 -6.15
CA ASP A 95 -16.95 -5.79 -6.23
C ASP A 95 -16.76 -4.97 -4.95
N TYR A 96 -15.76 -4.08 -4.96
CA TYR A 96 -15.43 -3.26 -3.80
C TYR A 96 -16.29 -2.00 -3.75
N THR A 97 -17.00 -1.83 -2.64
CA THR A 97 -17.94 -0.71 -2.44
C THR A 97 -17.42 0.35 -1.46
N GLY A 98 -16.31 0.08 -0.79
CA GLY A 98 -15.70 1.01 0.17
C GLY A 98 -16.51 1.16 1.46
N LYS A 99 -17.14 0.08 1.91
CA LYS A 99 -17.95 -0.01 3.14
C LYS A 99 -17.27 -0.91 4.16
#